data_AF-A0A0D7CS08-F1
#
_entry.id   AF-A0A0D7CS08-F1
#
_cell.length_a   1.000
_cell.length_b   1.000
_cell.length_c   1.000
_cell.angle_alpha   90.00
_cell.angle_beta   90.00
_cell.angle_gamma   90.00
#
_symmetry.space_group_name_H-M   'P 1'
#
loop_
_entity.id
_entity.type
_entity.pdbx_description
1 polymer ?
#
loop_
_entity_poly.entity_id
_entity_poly.type
_entity_poly.pdbx_seq_one_letter_code
_entity_poly.pdbx_strand_id
1 'polypeptide(L)'
;MRPGAAMDAAAFVGMLQQLMDHAELTEHQIEWWSAQWGEGLAPGALADLLRRRALPRPEVVEAFVRACGGTDAEVHEWLTARQRIEDVARLDPVQDAAPVRPRAHTSHRKSRRPVLLAAAAALAAALVILGVRLLIGYGAAPDAGTQETAPPLPAGEVRIHPLRAPGLCLTGERLRRAHAVHTVAVQRPCAQAVPPHTYLKAAGPDRYRIEWDGTADSGCLALLSGLGVEGLLEPDDDCSATGPTQRFRIEPAGKAAYRIELTAEDGADSCLGIDGGRATASGALAQAERCTGADGQRFLIGAK
;
A
#
# COMPACT_ATOMS: atom_id res chain seq x y z
N MET A 1 20.16 -12.35 -9.66
CA MET A 1 20.76 -11.84 -10.92
C MET A 1 22.22 -11.42 -10.65
N ARG A 2 23.08 -11.23 -11.66
CA ARG A 2 24.48 -10.78 -11.45
C ARG A 2 24.74 -9.44 -12.17
N PRO A 3 24.50 -8.28 -11.52
CA PRO A 3 24.65 -6.97 -12.16
C PRO A 3 26.10 -6.69 -12.59
N GLY A 4 27.07 -7.34 -11.93
CA GLY A 4 28.49 -7.25 -12.31
C GLY A 4 28.83 -7.72 -13.73
N ALA A 5 27.95 -8.46 -14.40
CA ALA A 5 28.15 -8.91 -15.78
C ALA A 5 27.74 -7.86 -16.83
N ALA A 6 27.07 -6.76 -16.43
CA ALA A 6 26.74 -5.68 -17.36
C ALA A 6 28.02 -4.93 -17.76
N MET A 7 28.29 -4.88 -19.06
CA MET A 7 29.48 -4.20 -19.62
C MET A 7 29.21 -2.78 -20.10
N ASP A 8 27.94 -2.43 -20.34
CA ASP A 8 27.52 -1.12 -20.81
C ASP A 8 26.14 -0.73 -20.22
N ALA A 9 25.72 0.51 -20.49
CA ALA A 9 24.45 1.04 -20.00
C ALA A 9 23.23 0.26 -20.51
N ALA A 10 23.28 -0.26 -21.74
CA ALA A 10 22.16 -1.00 -22.32
C ALA A 10 21.98 -2.36 -21.67
N ALA A 11 23.08 -3.09 -21.43
CA ALA A 11 23.08 -4.35 -20.71
C ALA A 11 22.63 -4.15 -19.25
N PHE A 12 23.06 -3.06 -18.61
CA PHE A 12 22.65 -2.72 -17.25
C PHE A 12 21.15 -2.46 -17.14
N VAL A 13 20.60 -1.64 -18.03
CA VAL A 13 19.14 -1.36 -18.09
C VAL A 13 18.35 -2.62 -18.44
N GLY A 14 18.87 -3.48 -19.32
CA GLY A 14 18.26 -4.78 -19.62
C GLY A 14 18.18 -5.70 -18.39
N MET A 15 19.20 -5.69 -17.53
CA MET A 15 19.16 -6.44 -16.27
C MET A 15 18.18 -5.83 -15.26
N LEU A 16 18.04 -4.50 -15.21
CA LEU A 16 17.00 -3.86 -14.38
C LEU A 16 15.59 -4.25 -14.83
N GLN A 17 15.35 -4.33 -16.14
CA GLN A 17 14.09 -4.81 -16.70
C GLN A 17 13.80 -6.25 -16.26
N GLN A 18 14.79 -7.14 -16.35
CA GLN A 18 14.67 -8.53 -15.90
C GLN A 18 14.39 -8.63 -14.39
N LEU A 19 14.98 -7.74 -13.58
CA LEU A 19 14.73 -7.67 -12.15
C LEU A 19 13.28 -7.29 -11.85
N MET A 20 12.77 -6.26 -12.54
CA MET A 20 11.37 -5.85 -12.44
C MET A 20 10.40 -6.97 -12.88
N ASP A 21 10.69 -7.63 -14.01
CA ASP A 21 9.86 -8.74 -14.51
C ASP A 21 9.81 -9.91 -13.50
N HIS A 22 10.93 -10.20 -12.82
CA HIS A 22 10.98 -11.24 -11.80
C HIS A 22 10.27 -10.87 -10.50
N ALA A 23 10.22 -9.57 -10.18
CA ALA A 23 9.51 -9.04 -9.02
C ALA A 23 7.99 -8.87 -9.26
N GLU A 24 7.50 -9.14 -10.49
CA GLU A 24 6.11 -8.94 -10.90
C GLU A 24 5.58 -7.52 -10.65
N LEU A 25 6.46 -6.51 -10.75
CA LEU A 25 6.12 -5.09 -10.53
C LEU A 25 5.88 -4.36 -11.85
N THR A 26 4.93 -3.44 -11.85
CA THR A 26 4.68 -2.52 -12.97
C THR A 26 5.53 -1.26 -12.88
N GLU A 27 5.80 -0.61 -14.02
CA GLU A 27 6.53 0.66 -14.07
C GLU A 27 5.88 1.74 -13.16
N HIS A 28 4.55 1.78 -13.13
CA HIS A 28 3.77 2.68 -12.27
C HIS A 28 3.99 2.42 -10.78
N GLN A 29 4.11 1.16 -10.37
CA GLN A 29 4.40 0.82 -8.97
C GLN A 29 5.79 1.31 -8.60
N ILE A 30 6.79 1.10 -9.45
CA ILE A 30 8.17 1.53 -9.17
C ILE A 30 8.29 3.06 -9.11
N GLU A 31 7.61 3.79 -10.00
CA GLU A 31 7.58 5.25 -9.93
C GLU A 31 6.94 5.74 -8.63
N TRP A 32 5.84 5.11 -8.19
CA TRP A 32 5.19 5.42 -6.91
C TRP A 32 6.10 5.15 -5.70
N TRP A 33 6.82 4.02 -5.68
CA TRP A 33 7.76 3.65 -4.61
C TRP A 33 8.99 4.55 -4.56
N SER A 34 9.54 4.92 -5.72
CA SER A 34 10.72 5.78 -5.80
C SER A 34 10.48 7.16 -5.16
N ALA A 35 9.25 7.66 -5.20
CA ALA A 35 8.86 8.93 -4.57
C ALA A 35 8.87 8.89 -3.03
N GLN A 36 8.81 7.69 -2.42
CA GLN A 36 8.81 7.54 -0.97
C GLN A 36 10.23 7.48 -0.41
N TRP A 37 11.23 7.03 -1.18
CA TRP A 37 12.56 6.62 -0.67
C TRP A 37 13.71 7.52 -1.17
N GLY A 38 13.42 8.67 -1.82
CA GLY A 38 14.44 9.60 -2.33
C GLY A 38 13.91 10.60 -3.38
N GLU A 39 14.76 11.00 -4.34
CA GLU A 39 14.29 11.73 -5.54
C GLU A 39 13.41 10.79 -6.38
N GLY A 40 12.10 10.92 -6.21
CA GLY A 40 11.11 10.16 -6.96
C GLY A 40 11.24 10.33 -8.47
N LEU A 41 11.07 9.22 -9.18
CA LEU A 41 10.87 9.24 -10.62
C LEU A 41 9.54 9.96 -10.90
N ALA A 42 9.60 11.00 -11.72
CA ALA A 42 8.40 11.64 -12.23
C ALA A 42 7.57 10.61 -13.02
N PRO A 43 6.24 10.76 -13.13
CA PRO A 43 5.40 9.87 -13.91
C PRO A 43 5.93 9.70 -15.35
N GLY A 44 6.13 8.45 -15.78
CA GLY A 44 6.68 8.07 -17.08
C GLY A 44 8.21 8.19 -17.21
N ALA A 45 8.93 8.61 -16.17
CA ALA A 45 10.38 8.72 -16.19
C ALA A 45 11.06 7.33 -16.24
N LEU A 46 10.47 6.31 -15.63
CA LEU A 46 10.98 4.95 -15.73
C LEU A 46 10.80 4.42 -17.15
N ALA A 47 9.62 4.61 -17.74
CA ALA A 47 9.35 4.25 -19.13
C ALA A 47 10.33 4.93 -20.10
N ASP A 48 10.66 6.20 -19.86
CA ASP A 48 11.64 6.96 -20.65
C ASP A 48 13.07 6.44 -20.44
N LEU A 49 13.44 6.07 -19.22
CA LEU A 49 14.75 5.53 -18.87
C LEU A 49 14.99 4.15 -19.50
N LEU A 50 14.01 3.25 -19.38
CA LEU A 50 14.05 1.91 -19.97
C LEU A 50 14.13 1.98 -21.50
N ARG A 51 13.39 2.93 -22.12
CA ARG A 51 13.46 3.17 -23.57
C ARG A 51 14.78 3.75 -24.04
N ARG A 52 15.34 4.73 -23.31
CA ARG A 52 16.60 5.41 -23.71
C ARG A 52 17.84 4.56 -23.48
N ARG A 53 17.76 3.51 -22.65
CA ARG A 53 18.90 2.64 -22.28
C ARG A 53 20.11 3.43 -21.76
N ALA A 54 19.83 4.56 -21.12
CA ALA A 54 20.85 5.40 -20.50
C ALA A 54 21.16 4.88 -19.09
N LEU A 55 22.41 5.06 -18.63
CA LEU A 55 22.82 4.61 -17.30
C LEU A 55 22.06 5.42 -16.24
N PRO A 56 21.22 4.79 -15.39
CA PRO A 56 20.47 5.50 -14.37
C PRO A 56 21.38 6.19 -13.35
N ARG A 57 20.87 7.25 -12.72
CA ARG A 57 21.53 7.87 -11.55
C ARG A 57 21.61 6.87 -10.38
N PRO A 58 22.62 6.97 -9.50
CA PRO A 58 22.80 6.00 -8.41
C PRO A 58 21.59 5.96 -7.47
N GLU A 59 20.98 7.11 -7.18
CA GLU A 59 19.80 7.19 -6.30
C GLU A 59 18.59 6.46 -6.93
N VAL A 60 18.45 6.53 -8.26
CA VAL A 60 17.42 5.82 -9.00
C VAL A 60 17.66 4.32 -8.98
N VAL A 61 18.91 3.86 -9.12
CA VAL A 61 19.26 2.44 -9.02
C VAL A 61 18.96 1.91 -7.62
N GLU A 62 19.33 2.65 -6.59
CA GLU A 62 19.06 2.30 -5.20
C GLU A 62 17.56 2.16 -4.94
N ALA A 63 16.77 3.18 -5.30
CA ALA A 63 15.32 3.14 -5.14
C ALA A 63 14.68 2.00 -5.94
N PHE A 64 15.13 1.76 -7.18
CA PHE A 64 14.61 0.69 -8.05
C PHE A 64 14.90 -0.70 -7.48
N VAL A 65 16.14 -0.97 -7.08
CA VAL A 65 16.56 -2.28 -6.56
C VAL A 65 15.87 -2.56 -5.24
N ARG A 66 15.75 -1.55 -4.37
CA ARG A 66 14.98 -1.68 -3.13
C ARG A 66 13.50 -1.92 -3.41
N ALA A 67 12.88 -1.17 -4.32
CA ALA A 67 11.49 -1.39 -4.74
C ALA A 67 11.25 -2.83 -5.25
N CYS A 68 12.25 -3.45 -5.88
CA CYS A 68 12.21 -4.85 -6.31
C CYS A 68 12.48 -5.87 -5.18
N GLY A 69 12.61 -5.43 -3.92
CA GLY A 69 12.86 -6.31 -2.76
C GLY A 69 14.34 -6.62 -2.50
N GLY A 70 15.27 -5.90 -3.14
CA GLY A 70 16.70 -6.11 -2.95
C GLY A 70 17.21 -5.71 -1.57
N THR A 71 18.06 -6.55 -0.99
CA THR A 71 18.77 -6.29 0.27
C THR A 71 19.84 -5.18 0.13
N ASP A 72 20.33 -4.62 1.24
CA ASP A 72 21.41 -3.62 1.19
C ASP A 72 22.69 -4.14 0.51
N ALA A 73 22.98 -5.43 0.64
CA ALA A 73 24.09 -6.08 -0.06
C ALA A 73 23.87 -6.09 -1.58
N GLU A 74 22.66 -6.42 -2.03
CA GLU A 74 22.31 -6.41 -3.45
C GLU A 74 22.31 -4.98 -4.00
N VAL A 75 21.74 -4.01 -3.28
CA VAL A 75 21.82 -2.59 -3.64
C VAL A 75 23.28 -2.16 -3.84
N HIS A 76 24.18 -2.55 -2.93
CA HIS A 76 25.60 -2.26 -3.04
C HIS A 76 26.24 -2.90 -4.28
N GLU A 77 25.89 -4.15 -4.61
CA GLU A 77 26.35 -4.82 -5.83
C GLU A 77 25.89 -4.10 -7.11
N TRP A 78 24.64 -3.64 -7.14
CA TRP A 78 24.07 -2.91 -8.27
C TRP A 78 24.73 -1.53 -8.46
N LEU A 79 24.94 -0.78 -7.37
CA LEU A 79 25.64 0.50 -7.39
C LEU A 79 27.10 0.34 -7.81
N THR A 80 27.77 -0.72 -7.36
CA THR A 80 29.15 -1.04 -7.75
C THR A 80 29.25 -1.36 -9.24
N ALA A 81 28.29 -2.12 -9.79
CA ALA A 81 28.24 -2.41 -11.22
C ALA A 81 28.00 -1.15 -12.06
N ARG A 82 27.09 -0.28 -11.64
CA ARG A 82 26.86 1.03 -12.26
C ARG A 82 28.14 1.87 -12.28
N GLN A 83 28.81 1.98 -11.13
CA GLN A 83 30.03 2.78 -10.99
C GLN A 83 31.13 2.30 -11.94
N ARG A 84 31.30 0.98 -12.10
CA ARG A 84 32.25 0.40 -13.05
C ARG A 84 31.98 0.83 -14.50
N ILE A 85 30.72 0.84 -14.91
CA ILE A 85 30.32 1.26 -16.27
C ILE A 85 30.64 2.73 -16.47
N GLU A 86 30.38 3.57 -15.47
CA GLU A 86 30.73 4.99 -15.50
C GLU A 86 32.25 5.22 -15.54
N ASP A 87 33.03 4.44 -14.80
CA ASP A 87 34.48 4.55 -14.78
C ASP A 87 35.09 4.11 -16.12
N VAL A 88 34.59 3.03 -16.72
CA VAL A 88 35.00 2.60 -18.08
C VAL A 88 34.64 3.67 -19.11
N ALA A 89 33.44 4.24 -19.06
CA ALA A 89 33.03 5.32 -19.95
C ALA A 89 33.87 6.60 -19.78
N ARG A 90 34.45 6.84 -18.60
CA ARG A 90 35.39 7.95 -18.36
C ARG A 90 36.80 7.66 -18.87
N LEU A 91 37.19 6.39 -18.94
CA LEU A 91 38.53 5.96 -19.34
C LEU A 91 38.68 5.75 -20.85
N ASP A 92 37.59 5.65 -21.62
CA ASP A 92 37.59 5.65 -23.08
C ASP A 92 37.66 7.10 -23.63
N PRO A 93 38.79 7.57 -24.16
CA PRO A 93 38.90 8.93 -24.67
C PRO A 93 38.92 8.91 -26.20
N VAL A 94 37.83 8.51 -26.87
CA VAL A 94 37.55 8.88 -28.27
C VAL A 94 36.02 8.86 -28.55
N GLN A 95 35.37 10.02 -28.55
CA GLN A 95 34.91 10.67 -29.80
C GLN A 95 34.62 12.15 -29.55
N ASP A 96 35.17 12.95 -30.46
CA ASP A 96 35.18 14.41 -30.46
C ASP A 96 33.83 15.09 -30.22
N ALA A 97 33.94 16.24 -29.57
CA ALA A 97 32.92 17.23 -29.41
C ALA A 97 32.28 17.66 -30.74
N ALA A 98 30.95 17.55 -30.81
CA ALA A 98 30.15 18.62 -31.41
C ALA A 98 29.62 19.48 -30.26
N PRO A 99 29.81 20.81 -30.26
CA PRO A 99 29.27 21.65 -29.20
C PRO A 99 27.75 21.62 -29.31
N VAL A 100 27.09 20.94 -28.37
CA VAL A 100 25.66 21.12 -28.15
C VAL A 100 25.51 22.54 -27.61
N ARG A 101 25.14 23.46 -28.52
CA ARG A 101 24.71 24.81 -28.15
C ARG A 101 23.67 24.68 -27.03
N PRO A 102 23.80 25.42 -25.91
CA PRO A 102 22.72 25.50 -24.96
C PRO A 102 21.51 26.09 -25.70
N ARG A 103 20.43 25.32 -25.84
CA ARG A 103 19.13 25.89 -26.15
C ARG A 103 18.80 26.80 -24.98
N ALA A 104 19.03 28.10 -25.18
CA ALA A 104 18.50 29.13 -24.32
C ALA A 104 17.00 28.89 -24.21
N HIS A 105 16.56 28.45 -23.03
CA HIS A 105 15.18 28.63 -22.65
C HIS A 105 14.94 30.13 -22.67
N THR A 106 14.29 30.61 -23.71
CA THR A 106 13.73 31.95 -23.75
C THR A 106 12.80 32.05 -22.56
N SER A 107 13.25 32.77 -21.53
CA SER A 107 12.37 33.27 -20.49
C SER A 107 11.39 34.20 -21.19
N HIS A 108 10.19 33.69 -21.49
CA HIS A 108 9.07 34.54 -21.82
C HIS A 108 8.69 35.29 -20.54
N ARG A 109 9.40 36.39 -20.30
CA ARG A 109 9.02 37.49 -19.42
C ARG A 109 7.73 38.06 -19.99
N LYS A 110 6.58 37.45 -19.64
CA LYS A 110 5.28 37.95 -20.07
C LYS A 110 4.95 39.20 -19.27
N SER A 111 5.32 40.32 -19.87
CA SER A 111 4.73 41.65 -19.84
C SER A 111 3.70 41.92 -18.74
N ARG A 112 4.06 42.89 -17.89
CA ARG A 112 3.11 43.66 -17.09
C ARG A 112 2.18 44.44 -18.02
N ARG A 113 0.89 44.11 -17.98
CA ARG A 113 -0.26 45.02 -17.79
C ARG A 113 -1.53 44.18 -17.90
N PRO A 114 -2.51 44.42 -17.02
CA PRO A 114 -3.80 44.77 -17.58
C PRO A 114 -4.36 46.04 -16.96
N VAL A 115 -4.92 46.82 -17.87
CA VAL A 115 -5.76 47.99 -17.69
C VAL A 115 -7.03 47.58 -16.96
N LEU A 116 -7.46 48.44 -16.04
CA LEU A 116 -8.78 48.46 -15.42
C LEU A 116 -9.88 48.45 -16.50
N LEU A 117 -10.96 47.68 -16.29
CA LEU A 117 -12.36 48.16 -16.20
C LEU A 117 -13.38 47.04 -16.44
N ALA A 118 -14.58 47.26 -15.86
CA ALA A 118 -15.83 46.50 -15.89
C ALA A 118 -15.89 45.29 -14.91
N ALA A 119 -16.34 45.41 -13.66
CA ALA A 119 -17.60 46.00 -13.18
C ALA A 119 -18.79 45.63 -14.08
N ALA A 120 -19.46 44.49 -13.79
CA ALA A 120 -20.89 44.20 -14.08
C ALA A 120 -21.24 42.68 -14.12
N ALA A 121 -20.58 41.78 -13.37
CA ALA A 121 -20.97 40.36 -13.37
C ALA A 121 -21.03 39.69 -11.99
N ALA A 122 -20.97 40.46 -10.91
CA ALA A 122 -21.05 39.92 -9.54
C ALA A 122 -22.47 39.97 -8.94
N LEU A 123 -23.43 40.65 -9.58
CA LEU A 123 -24.77 40.84 -9.02
C LEU A 123 -25.80 39.79 -9.47
N ALA A 124 -25.53 39.02 -10.54
CA ALA A 124 -26.48 38.03 -11.07
C ALA A 124 -26.30 36.62 -10.45
N ALA A 125 -25.11 36.26 -9.96
CA ALA A 125 -24.85 34.93 -9.39
C ALA A 125 -25.36 34.79 -7.94
N ALA A 126 -25.43 35.89 -7.18
CA ALA A 126 -25.90 35.87 -5.79
C ALA A 126 -27.43 35.61 -5.68
N LEU A 127 -28.21 36.00 -6.69
CA LEU A 127 -29.66 35.78 -6.71
C LEU A 127 -30.06 34.34 -7.08
N VAL A 128 -29.20 33.60 -7.80
CA VAL A 128 -29.44 32.19 -8.17
C VAL A 128 -29.14 31.26 -6.98
N ILE A 129 -28.14 31.58 -6.16
CA ILE A 129 -27.77 30.75 -5.00
C ILE A 129 -28.80 30.86 -3.86
N LEU A 130 -29.47 32.02 -3.71
CA LEU A 130 -30.51 32.21 -2.70
C LEU A 130 -31.88 31.65 -3.14
N GLY A 131 -32.18 31.66 -4.44
CA GLY A 131 -33.44 31.12 -4.98
C GLY A 131 -33.55 29.59 -4.93
N VAL A 132 -32.44 28.87 -5.11
CA VAL A 132 -32.42 27.40 -5.06
C VAL A 132 -32.50 26.86 -3.62
N ARG A 133 -32.08 27.65 -2.63
CA ARG A 133 -32.17 27.27 -1.20
C ARG A 133 -33.58 27.39 -0.61
N LEU A 134 -34.52 28.02 -1.31
CA LEU A 134 -35.92 28.15 -0.89
C LEU A 134 -36.88 27.13 -1.56
N LEU A 135 -36.37 26.28 -2.46
CA LEU A 135 -37.17 25.28 -3.19
C LEU A 135 -36.83 23.81 -2.89
N ILE A 136 -35.79 23.54 -2.07
CA ILE A 136 -35.57 22.20 -1.51
C ILE A 136 -36.27 22.20 -0.15
N GLY A 137 -37.53 21.80 -0.19
CA GLY A 137 -38.40 21.68 0.97
C GLY A 137 -37.74 20.88 2.09
N TYR A 138 -37.98 21.38 3.31
CA TYR A 138 -37.93 20.62 4.55
C TYR A 138 -38.65 19.27 4.35
N GLY A 139 -37.86 18.22 4.20
CA GLY A 139 -38.31 16.84 4.13
C GLY A 139 -37.41 15.98 4.99
N ALA A 140 -38.01 15.44 6.05
CA ALA A 140 -37.49 14.43 6.97
C ALA A 140 -36.29 14.84 7.86
N ALA A 141 -36.61 15.07 9.14
CA ALA A 141 -35.67 14.75 10.20
C ALA A 141 -35.17 13.31 9.98
N PRO A 142 -33.87 13.01 10.16
CA PRO A 142 -33.48 11.62 10.28
C PRO A 142 -34.18 11.11 11.54
N ASP A 143 -35.11 10.18 11.34
CA ASP A 143 -35.58 9.33 12.43
C ASP A 143 -34.32 8.86 13.16
N ALA A 144 -34.33 9.05 14.48
CA ALA A 144 -33.44 8.35 15.39
C ALA A 144 -33.77 6.86 15.29
N GLY A 145 -33.42 6.25 14.15
CA GLY A 145 -33.35 4.83 13.98
C GLY A 145 -32.39 4.37 15.04
N THR A 146 -32.91 3.65 16.02
CA THR A 146 -32.14 2.89 16.99
C THR A 146 -31.01 2.23 16.20
N GLN A 147 -29.77 2.70 16.38
CA GLN A 147 -28.59 2.01 15.91
C GLN A 147 -28.66 0.65 16.57
N GLU A 148 -29.14 -0.34 15.82
CA GLU A 148 -29.25 -1.72 16.25
C GLU A 148 -27.82 -2.28 16.19
N THR A 149 -27.05 -1.92 17.23
CA THR A 149 -25.63 -2.18 17.39
C THR A 149 -25.39 -3.69 17.43
N ALA A 150 -24.35 -4.16 16.74
CA ALA A 150 -23.88 -5.54 16.87
C ALA A 150 -23.67 -5.89 18.37
N PRO A 151 -23.82 -7.17 18.75
CA PRO A 151 -23.62 -7.60 20.13
C PRO A 151 -22.22 -7.20 20.65
N PRO A 152 -22.00 -7.13 21.97
CA PRO A 152 -20.66 -6.95 22.51
C PRO A 152 -19.73 -8.07 22.01
N LEU A 153 -18.45 -7.74 21.82
CA LEU A 153 -17.46 -8.74 21.38
C LEU A 153 -17.38 -9.88 22.41
N PRO A 154 -17.39 -11.15 21.96
CA PRO A 154 -17.33 -12.30 22.86
C PRO A 154 -16.00 -12.35 23.61
N ALA A 155 -16.06 -12.74 24.88
CA ALA A 155 -14.87 -13.03 25.68
C ALA A 155 -14.37 -14.46 25.41
N GLY A 156 -13.08 -14.69 25.63
CA GLY A 156 -12.46 -16.02 25.45
C GLY A 156 -11.98 -16.25 24.03
N GLU A 157 -11.94 -17.52 23.62
CA GLU A 157 -11.56 -17.90 22.25
C GLU A 157 -12.68 -17.58 21.28
N VAL A 158 -12.34 -17.00 20.13
CA VAL A 158 -13.28 -16.54 19.11
C VAL A 158 -12.99 -17.18 17.75
N ARG A 159 -13.99 -17.10 16.87
CA ARG A 159 -13.81 -17.26 15.42
C ARG A 159 -14.21 -15.98 14.71
N ILE A 160 -13.39 -15.60 13.73
CA ILE A 160 -13.63 -14.45 12.86
C ILE A 160 -13.99 -15.01 11.47
N HIS A 161 -15.22 -14.77 11.03
CA HIS A 161 -15.77 -15.26 9.77
C HIS A 161 -16.00 -14.11 8.79
N PRO A 162 -15.50 -14.17 7.56
CA PRO A 162 -15.85 -13.20 6.52
C PRO A 162 -17.35 -13.22 6.22
N LEU A 163 -18.01 -12.06 6.15
CA LEU A 163 -19.47 -11.99 5.94
C LEU A 163 -19.89 -12.60 4.60
N ARG A 164 -19.06 -12.45 3.56
CA ARG A 164 -19.31 -13.05 2.24
C ARG A 164 -19.08 -14.56 2.19
N ALA A 165 -18.41 -15.14 3.18
CA ALA A 165 -18.06 -16.55 3.23
C ALA A 165 -18.10 -17.08 4.68
N PRO A 166 -19.29 -17.13 5.31
CA PRO A 166 -19.41 -17.41 6.75
C PRO A 166 -18.98 -18.84 7.14
N GLY A 167 -18.84 -19.75 6.18
CA GLY A 167 -18.25 -21.08 6.40
C GLY A 167 -16.72 -21.12 6.50
N LEU A 168 -16.05 -19.99 6.21
CA LEU A 168 -14.60 -19.83 6.33
C LEU A 168 -14.26 -19.04 7.61
N CYS A 169 -13.06 -19.27 8.11
CA CYS A 169 -12.48 -18.65 9.30
C CYS A 169 -11.15 -17.99 8.94
N LEU A 170 -10.88 -16.85 9.56
CA LEU A 170 -9.57 -16.20 9.53
C LEU A 170 -8.54 -17.11 10.24
N THR A 171 -7.41 -17.34 9.59
CA THR A 171 -6.32 -18.20 10.08
C THR A 171 -4.99 -17.82 9.42
N GLY A 172 -3.87 -18.36 9.90
CA GLY A 172 -2.57 -18.21 9.27
C GLY A 172 -2.35 -19.20 8.12
N GLU A 173 -1.62 -18.76 7.08
CA GLU A 173 -1.05 -19.64 6.05
C GLU A 173 0.38 -19.22 5.74
N ARG A 174 1.27 -20.23 5.70
CA ARG A 174 2.67 -20.02 5.30
C ARG A 174 2.77 -19.87 3.79
N LEU A 175 3.35 -18.76 3.36
CA LEU A 175 3.64 -18.51 1.96
C LEU A 175 4.98 -17.79 1.83
N ARG A 176 5.52 -17.76 0.60
CA ARG A 176 6.77 -17.07 0.31
C ARG A 176 6.48 -15.73 -0.38
N ARG A 177 6.93 -14.64 0.21
CA ARG A 177 6.84 -13.25 -0.28
C ARG A 177 8.12 -12.51 0.11
N ALA A 178 8.47 -11.45 -0.61
CA ALA A 178 9.65 -10.63 -0.29
C ALA A 178 10.91 -11.47 0.04
N HIS A 179 11.13 -12.56 -0.73
CA HIS A 179 12.20 -13.55 -0.55
C HIS A 179 12.21 -14.37 0.76
N ALA A 180 11.32 -14.10 1.72
CA ALA A 180 11.17 -14.79 2.99
C ALA A 180 9.88 -15.62 3.08
N VAL A 181 9.82 -16.54 4.06
CA VAL A 181 8.59 -17.25 4.40
C VAL A 181 7.87 -16.42 5.45
N HIS A 182 6.59 -16.13 5.19
CA HIS A 182 5.71 -15.40 6.07
C HIS A 182 4.53 -16.29 6.45
N THR A 183 4.02 -16.15 7.67
CA THR A 183 2.70 -16.67 8.03
C THR A 183 1.70 -15.52 7.96
N VAL A 184 0.84 -15.51 6.95
CA VAL A 184 -0.07 -14.38 6.73
C VAL A 184 -1.53 -14.75 6.94
N ALA A 185 -2.35 -13.75 7.27
CA ALA A 185 -3.78 -13.92 7.44
C ALA A 185 -4.50 -14.28 6.12
N VAL A 186 -5.23 -15.38 6.17
CA VAL A 186 -6.06 -15.91 5.07
C VAL A 186 -7.41 -16.40 5.61
N GLN A 187 -8.36 -16.68 4.72
CA GLN A 187 -9.58 -17.42 5.05
C GLN A 187 -9.49 -18.90 4.65
N ARG A 188 -9.82 -19.84 5.54
CA ARG A 188 -9.91 -21.29 5.25
C ARG A 188 -11.17 -21.90 5.84
N PRO A 189 -11.62 -23.11 5.40
CA PRO A 189 -12.68 -23.82 6.08
C PRO A 189 -12.39 -23.90 7.57
N CYS A 190 -13.37 -23.60 8.43
CA CYS A 190 -13.11 -23.50 9.87
C CYS A 190 -12.57 -24.79 10.51
N ALA A 191 -12.86 -25.96 9.94
CA ALA A 191 -12.28 -27.23 10.37
C ALA A 191 -10.78 -27.37 10.05
N GLN A 192 -10.27 -26.56 9.12
CA GLN A 192 -8.85 -26.48 8.71
C GLN A 192 -8.15 -25.23 9.27
N ALA A 193 -8.85 -24.40 10.04
CA ALA A 193 -8.28 -23.26 10.76
C ALA A 193 -7.59 -23.76 12.04
N VAL A 194 -6.55 -24.57 11.86
CA VAL A 194 -5.82 -25.27 12.91
C VAL A 194 -4.34 -25.36 12.54
N PRO A 195 -3.43 -24.81 13.37
CA PRO A 195 -3.61 -23.68 14.29
C PRO A 195 -4.01 -22.40 13.51
N PRO A 196 -4.53 -21.32 14.15
CA PRO A 196 -4.43 -20.98 15.58
C PRO A 196 -5.77 -20.79 16.33
N HIS A 197 -5.69 -20.88 17.67
CA HIS A 197 -6.73 -20.38 18.57
C HIS A 197 -6.70 -18.85 18.55
N THR A 198 -7.83 -18.19 18.30
CA THR A 198 -7.89 -16.72 18.16
C THR A 198 -8.50 -16.08 19.40
N TYR A 199 -7.86 -15.01 19.90
CA TYR A 199 -8.34 -14.23 21.03
C TYR A 199 -8.39 -12.73 20.69
N LEU A 200 -9.36 -12.03 21.24
CA LEU A 200 -9.41 -10.57 21.22
C LEU A 200 -9.00 -10.05 22.60
N LYS A 201 -7.85 -9.40 22.70
CA LYS A 201 -7.38 -8.78 23.96
C LYS A 201 -7.51 -7.28 23.88
N ALA A 202 -7.97 -6.65 24.96
CA ALA A 202 -8.03 -5.20 25.04
C ALA A 202 -6.61 -4.60 24.95
N ALA A 203 -6.46 -3.54 24.14
CA ALA A 203 -5.18 -2.89 23.84
C ALA A 203 -5.29 -1.35 23.90
N GLY A 204 -6.14 -0.85 24.80
CA GLY A 204 -6.45 0.57 24.97
C GLY A 204 -7.94 0.86 24.85
N PRO A 205 -8.35 2.13 24.90
CA PRO A 205 -9.73 2.54 24.66
C PRO A 205 -10.15 2.17 23.23
N ASP A 206 -11.21 1.37 23.10
CA ASP A 206 -11.78 0.92 21.81
C ASP A 206 -10.75 0.32 20.84
N ARG A 207 -9.73 -0.35 21.38
CA ARG A 207 -8.68 -1.05 20.62
C ARG A 207 -8.46 -2.45 21.15
N TYR A 208 -8.18 -3.36 20.22
CA TYR A 208 -7.95 -4.76 20.49
C TYR A 208 -6.67 -5.24 19.79
N ARG A 209 -5.97 -6.19 20.40
CA ARG A 209 -5.03 -7.08 19.71
C ARG A 209 -5.78 -8.34 19.31
N ILE A 210 -5.51 -8.82 18.10
CA ILE A 210 -5.93 -10.14 17.64
C ILE A 210 -4.74 -11.06 17.89
N GLU A 211 -4.88 -11.96 18.86
CA GLU A 211 -3.83 -12.87 19.28
C GLU A 211 -4.09 -14.27 18.71
N TRP A 212 -3.07 -14.84 18.11
CA TRP A 212 -3.03 -16.23 17.69
C TRP A 212 -2.18 -17.04 18.66
N ASP A 213 -2.77 -18.09 19.20
CA ASP A 213 -2.10 -19.07 20.04
C ASP A 213 -2.03 -20.41 19.31
N GLY A 214 -0.79 -20.84 19.05
CA GLY A 214 -0.40 -22.07 18.37
C GLY A 214 1.02 -22.49 18.76
N THR A 215 1.60 -23.45 18.04
CA THR A 215 2.96 -23.94 18.36
C THR A 215 4.06 -23.32 17.51
N ALA A 216 3.73 -22.85 16.30
CA ALA A 216 4.72 -22.34 15.33
C ALA A 216 4.37 -20.96 14.75
N ASP A 217 3.13 -20.51 14.90
CA ASP A 217 2.57 -19.32 14.25
C ASP A 217 1.81 -18.46 15.29
N SER A 218 2.37 -18.35 16.49
CA SER A 218 1.80 -17.59 17.61
C SER A 218 2.25 -16.15 17.60
N GLY A 219 1.37 -15.27 18.07
CA GLY A 219 1.70 -13.86 18.22
C GLY A 219 0.49 -12.95 18.10
N CYS A 220 0.75 -11.67 18.21
CA CYS A 220 -0.21 -10.61 17.93
C CYS A 220 -0.16 -10.30 16.45
N LEU A 221 -1.31 -10.31 15.78
CA LEU A 221 -1.35 -9.89 14.38
C LEU A 221 -0.85 -8.46 14.25
N ALA A 222 0.12 -8.25 13.38
CA ALA A 222 0.70 -6.96 13.05
C ALA A 222 0.51 -6.65 11.57
N LEU A 223 0.12 -5.42 11.26
CA LEU A 223 0.10 -4.90 9.89
C LEU A 223 1.53 -4.70 9.37
N LEU A 224 1.88 -5.39 8.30
CA LEU A 224 3.17 -5.26 7.65
C LEU A 224 3.19 -4.05 6.70
N SER A 225 4.31 -3.32 6.72
CA SER A 225 4.60 -2.16 5.88
C SER A 225 5.80 -2.37 4.94
N GLY A 226 6.47 -3.52 5.04
CA GLY A 226 7.65 -3.87 4.25
C GLY A 226 7.33 -4.22 2.80
N LEU A 227 8.29 -3.96 1.91
CA LEU A 227 8.10 -4.18 0.47
C LEU A 227 7.75 -5.63 0.13
N GLY A 228 6.72 -5.82 -0.70
CA GLY A 228 6.23 -7.13 -1.14
C GLY A 228 5.35 -7.86 -0.12
N VAL A 229 5.13 -7.27 1.05
CA VAL A 229 4.24 -7.78 2.12
C VAL A 229 3.30 -6.70 2.67
N GLU A 230 3.19 -5.56 1.99
CA GLU A 230 2.41 -4.42 2.43
C GLU A 230 0.94 -4.78 2.54
N GLY A 231 0.34 -4.35 3.65
CA GLY A 231 -1.06 -4.63 3.92
C GLY A 231 -1.32 -6.06 4.38
N LEU A 232 -0.34 -6.96 4.35
CA LEU A 232 -0.49 -8.29 4.93
C LEU A 232 -0.46 -8.19 6.46
N LEU A 233 -1.08 -9.17 7.11
CA LEU A 233 -1.03 -9.32 8.56
C LEU A 233 -0.29 -10.61 8.89
N GLU A 234 0.70 -10.52 9.78
CA GLU A 234 1.51 -11.64 10.27
C GLU A 234 1.57 -11.60 11.80
N PRO A 235 1.58 -12.76 12.50
CA PRO A 235 1.82 -12.79 13.94
C PRO A 235 3.23 -12.28 14.28
N ASP A 236 3.28 -11.36 15.24
CA ASP A 236 4.48 -10.83 15.88
C ASP A 236 4.55 -11.36 17.32
N ASP A 237 5.73 -11.83 17.75
CA ASP A 237 5.93 -12.42 19.07
C ASP A 237 5.95 -11.37 20.19
N ASP A 238 6.28 -10.11 19.88
CA ASP A 238 6.18 -9.00 20.80
C ASP A 238 4.77 -8.38 20.80
N CYS A 239 3.88 -9.05 21.53
CA CYS A 239 2.55 -8.53 21.85
C CYS A 239 2.54 -7.29 22.76
N SER A 240 3.68 -6.90 23.32
CA SER A 240 3.78 -5.70 24.18
C SER A 240 3.99 -4.42 23.38
N ALA A 241 4.25 -4.54 22.06
CA ALA A 241 4.44 -3.44 21.16
C ALA A 241 3.34 -2.37 21.32
N THR A 242 3.77 -1.13 21.46
CA THR A 242 2.85 0.01 21.68
C THR A 242 2.45 0.71 20.38
N GLY A 243 3.01 0.28 19.26
CA GLY A 243 2.74 0.81 17.93
C GLY A 243 1.30 0.60 17.46
N PRO A 244 0.87 1.36 16.45
CA PRO A 244 -0.49 1.29 15.91
C PRO A 244 -0.76 0.01 15.12
N THR A 245 0.27 -0.62 14.57
CA THR A 245 0.17 -1.77 13.64
C THR A 245 -0.41 -3.05 14.24
N GLN A 246 -0.37 -3.21 15.57
CA GLN A 246 -0.99 -4.34 16.28
C GLN A 246 -2.33 -3.98 16.96
N ARG A 247 -2.79 -2.71 16.86
CA ARG A 247 -3.95 -2.20 17.60
C ARG A 247 -5.13 -1.95 16.66
N PHE A 248 -6.03 -2.92 16.62
CA PHE A 248 -7.19 -2.92 15.76
C PHE A 248 -8.37 -2.20 16.42
N ARG A 249 -9.08 -1.38 15.65
CA ARG A 249 -10.41 -0.88 16.03
C ARG A 249 -11.47 -1.84 15.48
N ILE A 250 -12.28 -2.43 16.35
CA ILE A 250 -13.32 -3.38 15.96
C ILE A 250 -14.68 -2.74 16.24
N GLU A 251 -15.37 -2.33 15.18
CA GLU A 251 -16.62 -1.56 15.27
C GLU A 251 -17.79 -2.32 14.67
N PRO A 252 -19.01 -2.16 15.24
CA PRO A 252 -20.24 -2.64 14.61
C PRO A 252 -20.40 -2.11 13.18
N ALA A 253 -20.67 -3.01 12.24
CA ALA A 253 -20.89 -2.73 10.81
C ALA A 253 -22.20 -3.37 10.33
N GLY A 254 -23.31 -3.02 10.98
CA GLY A 254 -24.64 -3.60 10.78
C GLY A 254 -25.10 -4.40 12.01
N LYS A 255 -26.13 -5.23 11.83
CA LYS A 255 -26.81 -5.92 12.95
C LYS A 255 -25.98 -7.02 13.63
N ALA A 256 -25.11 -7.68 12.88
CA ALA A 256 -24.39 -8.88 13.35
C ALA A 256 -22.93 -8.95 12.90
N ALA A 257 -22.45 -7.92 12.19
CA ALA A 257 -21.12 -7.89 11.61
C ALA A 257 -20.31 -6.75 12.21
N TYR A 258 -19.00 -6.90 12.14
CA TYR A 258 -18.01 -5.94 12.58
C TYR A 258 -17.12 -5.55 11.41
N ARG A 259 -16.60 -4.34 11.46
CA ARG A 259 -15.48 -3.86 10.65
C ARG A 259 -14.24 -3.85 11.54
N ILE A 260 -13.14 -4.35 11.00
CA ILE A 260 -11.84 -4.32 11.66
C ILE A 260 -11.00 -3.28 10.92
N GLU A 261 -10.59 -2.24 11.63
CA GLU A 261 -9.77 -1.17 11.09
C GLU A 261 -8.35 -1.27 11.62
N LEU A 262 -7.39 -0.98 10.74
CA LEU A 262 -5.97 -1.04 10.98
C LEU A 262 -5.37 0.34 10.75
N THR A 263 -4.42 0.71 11.59
CA THR A 263 -3.66 1.96 11.46
C THR A 263 -2.21 1.60 11.17
N ALA A 264 -1.68 2.08 10.05
CA ALA A 264 -0.28 1.91 9.69
C ALA A 264 0.64 2.79 10.56
N GLU A 265 1.96 2.55 10.51
CA GLU A 265 2.95 3.31 11.27
C GLU A 265 2.95 4.82 10.94
N ASP A 266 2.61 5.17 9.70
CA ASP A 266 2.47 6.56 9.25
C ASP A 266 1.13 7.22 9.65
N GLY A 267 0.27 6.47 10.36
CA GLY A 267 -1.04 6.91 10.79
C GLY A 267 -2.14 6.76 9.74
N ALA A 268 -1.87 6.15 8.59
CA ALA A 268 -2.90 5.90 7.59
C ALA A 268 -3.87 4.80 8.06
N ASP A 269 -5.17 5.11 8.03
CA ASP A 269 -6.22 4.15 8.37
C ASP A 269 -6.66 3.33 7.16
N SER A 270 -6.90 2.05 7.41
CA SER A 270 -7.38 1.07 6.44
C SER A 270 -8.35 0.09 7.09
N CYS A 271 -9.02 -0.72 6.28
CA CYS A 271 -9.97 -1.71 6.74
C CYS A 271 -9.48 -3.09 6.34
N LEU A 272 -9.68 -4.09 7.20
CA LEU A 272 -9.44 -5.47 6.85
C LEU A 272 -10.42 -5.86 5.75
N GLY A 273 -9.90 -6.31 4.63
CA GLY A 273 -10.66 -6.83 3.51
C GLY A 273 -10.18 -8.22 3.13
N ILE A 274 -11.07 -9.00 2.53
CA ILE A 274 -10.69 -10.20 1.81
C ILE A 274 -10.61 -9.84 0.33
N ASP A 275 -9.46 -10.14 -0.30
CA ASP A 275 -9.15 -9.88 -1.71
C ASP A 275 -10.42 -9.90 -2.59
N GLY A 276 -10.82 -8.73 -3.10
CA GLY A 276 -12.12 -8.48 -3.69
C GLY A 276 -12.49 -9.39 -4.87
N GLY A 277 -11.50 -9.95 -5.58
CA GLY A 277 -11.70 -10.93 -6.64
C GLY A 277 -11.84 -12.38 -6.16
N ARG A 278 -11.44 -12.67 -4.93
CA ARG A 278 -11.37 -14.00 -4.32
C ARG A 278 -12.11 -14.10 -2.98
N ALA A 279 -12.99 -13.14 -2.69
CA ALA A 279 -13.65 -12.98 -1.39
C ALA A 279 -14.37 -14.22 -0.83
N THR A 280 -14.70 -15.21 -1.65
CA THR A 280 -15.33 -16.48 -1.21
C THR A 280 -14.43 -17.71 -1.34
N ALA A 281 -13.21 -17.55 -1.86
CA ALA A 281 -12.29 -18.65 -2.08
C ALA A 281 -11.47 -18.98 -0.81
N SER A 282 -11.31 -20.27 -0.51
CA SER A 282 -10.33 -20.71 0.48
C SER A 282 -8.92 -20.29 0.07
N GLY A 283 -8.11 -19.85 1.03
CA GLY A 283 -6.77 -19.31 0.84
C GLY A 283 -6.73 -17.85 0.35
N ALA A 284 -7.87 -17.16 0.25
CA ALA A 284 -7.85 -15.73 -0.05
C ALA A 284 -7.25 -14.95 1.12
N LEU A 285 -6.41 -13.97 0.80
CA LEU A 285 -5.72 -13.14 1.78
C LEU A 285 -6.70 -12.22 2.49
N ALA A 286 -6.50 -12.08 3.80
CA ALA A 286 -7.05 -11.00 4.60
C ALA A 286 -5.99 -9.92 4.74
N GLN A 287 -6.24 -8.74 4.19
CA GLN A 287 -5.25 -7.68 4.04
C GLN A 287 -5.87 -6.31 4.29
N ALA A 288 -5.02 -5.33 4.60
CA ALA A 288 -5.40 -3.94 4.66
C ALA A 288 -5.84 -3.45 3.28
N GLU A 289 -7.03 -2.90 3.21
CA GLU A 289 -7.62 -2.30 2.02
C GLU A 289 -8.16 -0.91 2.34
N ARG A 290 -8.39 -0.10 1.31
CA ARG A 290 -9.15 1.14 1.47
C ARG A 290 -10.54 0.82 2.02
N CYS A 291 -10.96 1.52 3.06
CA CYS A 291 -12.30 1.38 3.61
C CYS A 291 -13.37 1.78 2.60
N THR A 292 -14.24 0.82 2.23
CA THR A 292 -15.37 1.02 1.30
C THR A 292 -16.72 0.70 1.94
N GLY A 293 -16.72 -0.04 3.06
CA GLY A 293 -17.94 -0.52 3.72
C GLY A 293 -18.62 -1.68 2.99
N ALA A 294 -17.99 -2.22 1.94
CA ALA A 294 -18.47 -3.40 1.23
C ALA A 294 -18.49 -4.65 2.14
N ASP A 295 -19.32 -5.63 1.78
CA ASP A 295 -19.43 -6.87 2.57
C ASP A 295 -18.13 -7.67 2.65
N GLY A 296 -17.19 -7.46 1.72
CA GLY A 296 -15.84 -8.04 1.77
C GLY A 296 -14.96 -7.49 2.90
N GLN A 297 -15.40 -6.43 3.59
CA GLN A 297 -14.72 -5.79 4.72
C GLN A 297 -15.51 -5.91 6.02
N ARG A 298 -16.46 -6.87 6.06
CA ARG A 298 -17.33 -7.13 7.22
C ARG A 298 -17.13 -8.56 7.69
N PHE A 299 -17.11 -8.75 9.00
CA PHE A 299 -16.82 -10.03 9.63
C PHE A 299 -17.83 -10.34 10.72
N LEU A 300 -18.26 -11.59 10.80
CA LEU A 300 -18.97 -12.11 11.97
C LEU A 300 -17.93 -12.57 12.99
N ILE A 301 -18.09 -12.16 14.25
CA ILE A 301 -17.20 -12.55 15.34
C ILE A 301 -18.04 -13.27 16.38
N GLY A 302 -17.72 -14.54 16.63
CA GLY A 302 -18.46 -15.40 17.57
C GLY A 302 -17.52 -16.16 18.49
N ALA A 303 -18.01 -16.56 19.67
CA ALA A 303 -17.28 -17.47 20.54
C ALA A 303 -17.07 -18.84 19.86
N LYS A 304 -15.94 -19.49 20.14
CA LYS A 304 -15.64 -20.84 19.64
C LYS A 304 -16.23 -21.93 20.53
#